data_AF-A0A8S2W4S3-F1
#
_entry.id   AF-A0A8S2W4S3-F1
#
_cell.length_a   1.000
_cell.length_b   1.000
_cell.length_c   1.000
_cell.angle_alpha   90.00
_cell.angle_beta   90.00
_cell.angle_gamma   90.00
#
_symmetry.space_group_name_H-M   'P 1'
#
loop_
_entity.id
_entity.type
_entity.pdbx_description
1 polymer ?
#
loop_
_entity_poly.entity_id
_entity_poly.type
_entity_poly.pdbx_seq_one_letter_code
_entity_poly.pdbx_strand_id
1 'polypeptide(L)' 'QDAARTPASFGVLDPKLGVGGGKRTCDTCHQDVSKCLGHYGYIDLQLPVFHIGFFRSIVV' A
#
# COMPACT_ATOMS: atom_id res chain seq x y z
N GLN A 1 1.26 -14.66 14.08
CA GLN A 1 2.32 -13.68 13.83
C GLN A 1 3.61 -14.31 14.32
N ASP A 2 4.59 -14.49 13.44
CA ASP A 2 5.87 -15.09 13.82
C ASP A 2 6.64 -14.17 14.76
N ALA A 3 7.53 -14.72 15.58
CA ALA A 3 8.33 -13.96 16.54
C ALA A 3 9.12 -12.81 15.89
N ALA A 4 9.44 -12.93 14.60
CA ALA A 4 10.15 -11.94 13.80
C ALA A 4 9.28 -10.80 13.24
N ARG A 5 7.95 -10.84 13.42
CA ARG A 5 6.99 -9.85 12.86
C ARG A 5 7.19 -9.59 11.36
N THR A 6 7.49 -10.63 10.60
CA THR A 6 7.66 -10.55 9.15
C THR A 6 6.34 -10.15 8.48
N PRO A 7 6.32 -9.10 7.64
CA PRO A 7 5.13 -8.73 6.88
C PRO A 7 4.69 -9.86 5.95
N ALA A 8 3.38 -10.03 5.79
CA ALA A 8 2.83 -10.94 4.80
C ALA A 8 3.12 -10.41 3.38
N SER A 9 3.52 -11.31 2.48
CA SER A 9 3.66 -10.98 1.06
C SER A 9 2.30 -10.62 0.47
N PHE A 10 2.26 -9.56 -0.34
CA PHE A 10 1.05 -8.95 -0.91
C PHE A 10 0.04 -8.47 0.15
N GLY A 11 0.50 -8.26 1.38
CA GLY A 11 -0.30 -7.71 2.47
C GLY A 11 -0.22 -6.19 2.56
N VAL A 12 -0.95 -5.63 3.53
CA VAL A 12 -1.01 -4.17 3.77
C VAL A 12 0.35 -3.56 4.17
N LEU A 13 1.24 -4.37 4.77
CA LEU A 13 2.57 -3.96 5.21
C LEU A 13 3.68 -4.48 4.28
N ASP A 14 3.34 -4.81 3.03
CA ASP A 14 4.31 -5.32 2.07
C ASP A 14 5.44 -4.29 1.83
N PRO A 15 6.72 -4.68 1.93
CA PRO A 15 7.86 -3.79 1.72
C PRO A 15 7.93 -3.16 0.32
N LYS A 16 7.20 -3.70 -0.67
CA LYS A 16 7.03 -3.09 -1.99
C LYS A 16 6.25 -1.78 -1.95
N LEU A 17 5.38 -1.59 -0.96
CA LEU A 17 4.61 -0.34 -0.76
C LEU A 17 5.44 0.75 -0.08
N GLY A 18 6.59 0.39 0.48
CA GLY A 18 7.49 1.28 1.19
C GLY A 18 7.96 0.66 2.50
N VAL A 19 8.86 1.36 3.18
CA VAL A 19 9.43 0.92 4.46
C VAL A 19 9.20 2.00 5.51
N GLY A 20 8.62 1.63 6.65
CA GLY A 20 8.26 2.57 7.72
C GLY A 20 9.20 2.56 8.93
N GLY A 21 10.22 1.70 8.97
CA GLY A 21 11.15 1.65 10.09
C GLY A 21 12.08 0.44 10.13
N GLY A 22 13.25 0.63 10.77
CA GLY A 22 14.38 -0.30 10.80
C GLY A 22 15.34 -0.09 9.63
N LYS A 23 16.53 -0.73 9.67
CA LYS A 23 17.52 -0.72 8.57
C LYS A 23 17.05 -1.61 7.39
N ARG A 24 15.80 -1.43 6.94
CA ARG A 24 15.18 -2.19 5.85
C ARG A 24 15.13 -1.33 4.61
N THR A 25 15.47 -1.90 3.48
CA THR A 25 15.38 -1.26 2.16
C THR A 25 14.04 -1.60 1.51
N CYS A 26 13.47 -0.65 0.77
CA CYS A 26 12.25 -0.93 0.00
C CYS A 26 12.54 -1.92 -1.13
N ASP A 27 11.62 -2.87 -1.37
CA ASP A 27 11.77 -3.88 -2.42
C ASP A 27 11.48 -3.34 -3.83
N THR A 28 10.84 -2.17 -3.94
CA THR A 28 10.51 -1.53 -5.23
C THR A 28 11.59 -0.56 -5.68
N CYS A 29 12.04 0.34 -4.80
CA CYS A 29 13.01 1.38 -5.15
C CYS A 29 14.42 1.16 -4.56
N HIS A 30 14.60 0.18 -3.68
CA HIS A 30 15.87 -0.15 -3.02
C HIS A 30 16.50 0.99 -2.22
N GLN A 31 15.68 1.96 -1.82
CA GLN A 31 16.09 3.08 -1.00
C GLN A 31 15.70 2.86 0.47
N ASP A 32 16.39 3.57 1.36
CA ASP A 32 16.09 3.64 2.79
C ASP A 32 14.84 4.50 3.05
N VAL A 33 14.28 4.42 4.26
CA VAL A 33 13.09 5.16 4.69
C VAL A 33 13.20 6.67 4.46
N SER A 34 14.40 7.24 4.56
CA SER A 34 14.62 8.68 4.36
C SER A 34 14.51 9.14 2.91
N LYS A 35 14.65 8.21 1.95
CA LYS A 35 14.63 8.51 0.50
C LYS A 35 13.43 7.87 -0.22
N CYS A 36 12.85 6.81 0.35
CA CYS A 36 11.65 6.17 -0.15
C CYS A 36 10.42 7.06 0.13
N LEU A 37 9.76 7.53 -0.92
CA LEU A 37 8.53 8.34 -0.84
C LEU A 37 7.26 7.50 -0.62
N GLY A 38 7.39 6.17 -0.61
CA GLY A 38 6.27 5.23 -0.66
C GLY A 38 5.84 4.89 -2.09
N HIS A 39 5.10 3.79 -2.22
CA HIS A 39 4.62 3.27 -3.50
C HIS A 39 3.14 2.96 -3.42
N TYR A 40 2.42 3.32 -4.49
CA TYR A 40 0.99 3.03 -4.59
C TYR A 40 0.76 1.53 -4.73
N GLY A 41 -0.17 1.03 -3.92
CA GLY A 41 -0.81 -0.25 -4.13
C GLY A 41 -2.19 -0.06 -4.77
N TYR A 42 -2.74 -1.15 -5.28
CA TYR A 42 -4.14 -1.22 -5.69
C TYR A 42 -4.78 -2.46 -5.06
N ILE A 43 -6.11 -2.44 -4.97
CA ILE A 43 -6.91 -3.58 -4.59
C ILE A 43 -8.00 -3.76 -5.64
N ASP A 44 -8.16 -4.99 -6.12
CA ASP A 44 -9.25 -5.33 -7.02
C ASP A 44 -10.53 -5.52 -6.21
N LEU A 45 -11.49 -4.64 -6.44
CA LEU A 45 -12.80 -4.73 -5.80
C LEU A 45 -13.61 -5.82 -6.49
N GLN A 46 -14.22 -6.71 -5.70
CA GLN A 46 -15.06 -7.80 -6.22
C GLN A 46 -16.26 -7.29 -7.04
N LEU A 47 -16.74 -6.08 -6.75
CA LEU A 47 -17.90 -5.45 -7.36
C LEU A 47 -17.63 -3.95 -7.58
N PRO A 48 -18.30 -3.31 -8.56
CA PRO A 48 -18.18 -1.88 -8.76
C PRO A 48 -18.72 -1.10 -7.55
N VAL A 49 -18.05 0.00 -7.19
CA VAL A 49 -18.41 0.88 -6.08
C VAL A 49 -18.60 2.30 -6.58
N PHE A 50 -19.71 2.94 -6.21
CA PHE A 50 -19.94 4.34 -6.50
C PHE A 50 -19.10 5.22 -5.57
N HIS A 51 -18.28 6.11 -6.16
CA HIS A 51 -17.49 7.05 -5.39
C HIS A 51 -18.36 8.21 -4.88
N ILE A 52 -18.46 8.38 -3.56
CA ILE A 52 -19.39 9.34 -2.90
C ILE A 52 -19.26 10.78 -3.42
N GLY A 53 -18.05 11.20 -3.80
CA GLY A 53 -17.78 12.54 -4.34
C GLY A 53 -18.42 12.82 -5.71
N PHE A 54 -18.80 11.79 -6.47
CA PHE A 54 -19.39 11.94 -7.81
C PHE A 54 -20.90 11.67 -7.85
N PHE A 55 -21.56 11.41 -6.72
CA PHE A 55 -23.00 11.11 -6.70
C PHE A 55 -23.84 12.22 -7.36
N ARG A 56 -23.53 13.49 -7.09
CA ARG A 56 -24.25 14.63 -7.69
C ARG A 56 -24.10 14.72 -9.21
N SER A 57 -23.00 14.23 -9.77
CA SER A 57 -22.74 14.27 -11.21
C SER A 57 -23.30 13.06 -11.96
N ILE A 58 -23.65 11.99 -11.24
CA ILE A 58 -24.06 10.70 -11.83
C ILE A 58 -25.56 10.44 -11.61
N VAL A 59 -26.12 10.87 -10.47
CA VAL A 59 -27.49 10.52 -10.03
C VAL A 59 -28.51 11.63 -10.35
N VAL A 60 -28.05 12.84 -10.66
CA VAL A 60 -28.91 14.01 -10.94
C VAL A 60 -29.23 14.11 -12.42
#